data_AF-A0A5N5JK05-F1
#
_entry.id   AF-A0A5N5JK05-F1
#
_cell.length_a   1.000
_cell.length_b   1.000
_cell.length_c   1.000
_cell.angle_alpha   90.00
_cell.angle_beta   90.00
_cell.angle_gamma   90.00
#
_symmetry.space_group_name_H-M   'P 1'
#
loop_
_entity.id
_entity.type
_entity.pdbx_description
1 polymer ?
#
loop_
_entity_poly.entity_id
_entity_poly.type
_entity_poly.pdbx_seq_one_letter_code
_entity_poly.pdbx_strand_id
1 'polypeptide(L)'
;MFCKGTAKDILAAGLLILLFSVDFKKELGSLNRELQLHILELADVLVERPSQYARRVEDISLIFKNLHHLLNSLHPHQARATLIHVLELQIQRRKQAVDDIKRYFILFSAERRGAETSHGVSRNPGWAVEHGL
;
A
#
# COMPACT_ATOMS: atom_id res chain seq x y z
N MET A 1 5.38 18.99 16.66
CA MET A 1 6.36 17.89 16.63
C MET A 1 5.94 16.89 15.58
N PHE A 2 6.68 16.88 14.47
CA PHE A 2 6.46 16.03 13.29
C PHE A 2 6.79 14.57 13.64
N CYS A 3 5.86 13.63 13.40
CA CYS A 3 6.13 12.20 13.41
C CYS A 3 7.09 11.84 12.26
N LYS A 4 8.40 11.98 12.50
CA LYS A 4 9.47 11.40 11.69
C LYS A 4 9.54 9.91 12.01
N GLY A 5 8.84 9.07 11.24
CA GLY A 5 8.91 7.62 11.42
C GLY A 5 8.30 6.79 10.29
N THR A 6 7.99 7.38 9.14
CA THR A 6 7.32 6.65 8.04
C THR A 6 8.17 6.62 6.77
N ALA A 7 8.84 7.72 6.41
CA ALA A 7 9.59 7.76 5.14
C ALA A 7 10.79 6.81 5.11
N LYS A 8 11.55 6.65 6.20
CA LYS A 8 12.78 5.84 6.20
C LYS A 8 12.50 4.33 6.15
N ASP A 9 11.41 3.89 6.78
CA ASP A 9 11.00 2.48 6.81
C ASP A 9 10.25 2.07 5.53
N ILE A 10 9.45 2.97 4.96
CA ILE A 10 8.86 2.81 3.61
C ILE A 10 9.96 2.74 2.54
N LEU A 11 11.01 3.56 2.67
CA LEU A 11 12.16 3.53 1.75
C LEU A 11 12.97 2.24 1.89
N ALA A 12 13.14 1.67 3.09
CA ALA A 12 13.86 0.41 3.28
C ALA A 12 13.10 -0.81 2.73
N ALA A 13 11.78 -0.90 2.98
CA ALA A 13 10.93 -1.91 2.38
C ALA A 13 10.83 -1.74 0.86
N GLY A 14 10.71 -0.49 0.41
CA GLY A 14 10.75 -0.12 -1.00
C GLY A 14 12.06 -0.52 -1.66
N LEU A 15 13.21 -0.33 -1.01
CA LEU A 15 14.54 -0.63 -1.54
C LEU A 15 14.77 -2.15 -1.68
N LEU A 16 14.30 -2.97 -0.74
CA LEU A 16 14.41 -4.43 -0.83
C LEU A 16 13.51 -5.00 -1.95
N ILE A 17 12.31 -4.45 -2.13
CA ILE A 17 11.41 -4.77 -3.24
C ILE A 17 12.01 -4.27 -4.57
N LEU A 18 12.63 -3.10 -4.59
CA LEU A 18 13.26 -2.53 -5.78
C LEU A 18 14.43 -3.40 -6.24
N LEU A 19 15.29 -3.83 -5.32
CA LEU A 19 16.47 -4.63 -5.64
C LEU A 19 16.07 -5.97 -6.27
N PHE A 20 15.11 -6.68 -5.65
CA PHE A 20 14.55 -7.93 -6.20
C PHE A 20 13.85 -7.70 -7.54
N SER A 21 13.09 -6.62 -7.69
CA SER A 21 12.39 -6.29 -8.93
C SER A 21 13.34 -5.91 -10.07
N VAL A 22 14.50 -5.31 -9.76
CA VAL A 22 15.51 -4.92 -10.75
C VAL A 22 16.15 -6.16 -11.38
N ASP A 23 16.52 -7.15 -10.59
CA ASP A 23 17.10 -8.39 -11.12
C ASP A 23 16.06 -9.21 -11.89
N PHE A 24 14.85 -9.31 -11.36
CA PHE A 24 13.73 -9.98 -12.02
C PHE A 24 13.38 -9.36 -13.37
N LYS A 25 13.33 -8.03 -13.46
CA LYS A 25 13.05 -7.30 -14.70
C LYS A 25 14.13 -7.54 -15.75
N LYS A 26 15.41 -7.59 -15.34
CA LYS A 26 16.53 -7.89 -16.24
C LYS A 26 16.43 -9.32 -16.77
N GLU A 27 16.17 -10.29 -15.90
CA GLU A 27 16.12 -11.70 -16.27
C GLU A 27 14.92 -12.01 -17.18
N LEU A 28 13.74 -11.47 -16.85
CA LEU A 28 12.56 -11.55 -17.72
C LEU A 28 12.80 -10.86 -19.06
N GLY A 29 13.51 -9.73 -19.08
CA GLY A 29 13.93 -9.05 -20.30
C GLY A 29 14.89 -9.89 -21.15
N SER A 30 15.82 -10.59 -20.52
CA SER A 30 16.75 -11.51 -21.19
C SER A 30 16.01 -12.69 -21.82
N LEU A 31 15.15 -13.37 -21.07
CA LEU A 31 14.33 -14.48 -21.56
C LEU A 31 13.41 -14.04 -22.71
N ASN A 32 12.83 -12.84 -22.63
CA ASN A 32 11.98 -12.32 -23.71
C ASN A 32 12.79 -12.06 -25.00
N ARG A 33 14.02 -11.54 -24.87
CA ARG A 33 14.91 -11.36 -26.03
C ARG A 33 15.33 -12.71 -26.62
N GLU A 34 15.63 -13.70 -25.78
CA GLU A 34 15.96 -15.06 -26.19
C GLU A 34 14.77 -15.74 -26.90
N LEU A 35 13.55 -15.55 -26.39
CA LEU A 35 12.31 -16.02 -27.02
C LEU A 35 12.12 -15.43 -28.43
N GLN A 36 12.32 -14.12 -28.57
CA GLN A 36 12.21 -13.44 -29.87
C GLN A 36 13.20 -14.00 -30.89
N LEU A 37 14.45 -14.27 -30.48
CA LEU A 37 15.45 -14.90 -31.34
C LEU A 37 14.98 -16.30 -31.77
N HIS A 38 14.53 -17.13 -30.83
CA HIS A 38 14.05 -18.48 -31.16
C HIS A 38 12.84 -18.49 -32.10
N ILE A 39 11.94 -17.50 -31.99
CA ILE A 39 10.81 -17.34 -32.90
C ILE A 39 11.28 -16.97 -34.32
N LEU A 40 12.25 -16.06 -34.45
CA LEU A 40 12.82 -15.70 -35.74
C LEU A 40 13.52 -16.89 -36.39
N GLU A 41 14.34 -17.60 -35.62
CA GLU A 41 15.06 -18.75 -36.14
C GLU A 41 14.11 -19.95 -36.41
N LEU A 42 12.96 -20.04 -35.74
CA LEU A 42 11.91 -20.99 -36.10
C LEU A 42 11.32 -20.65 -37.47
N ALA A 43 11.09 -19.36 -37.76
CA ALA A 43 10.62 -18.92 -39.07
C ALA A 43 11.60 -19.33 -40.17
N ASP A 44 12.92 -19.15 -39.94
CA ASP A 44 13.96 -19.57 -40.87
C ASP A 44 13.97 -21.10 -41.08
N VAL A 45 13.86 -21.88 -39.99
CA VAL A 45 13.79 -23.36 -40.05
C VAL A 45 12.56 -23.83 -40.82
N LEU A 46 11.41 -23.18 -40.67
CA LEU A 46 10.19 -23.54 -41.40
C LEU A 46 10.33 -23.32 -42.91
N VAL A 47 11.14 -22.35 -43.34
CA VAL A 47 11.39 -22.07 -44.76
C VAL A 47 12.47 -23.00 -45.32
N GLU A 48 13.61 -23.15 -44.63
CA GLU A 48 14.76 -23.90 -45.16
C GLU A 48 14.68 -25.41 -44.90
N ARG A 49 14.24 -25.82 -43.71
CA ARG A 49 14.34 -27.20 -43.20
C ARG A 49 13.15 -27.56 -42.31
N PRO A 50 11.93 -27.64 -42.86
CA PRO A 50 10.70 -27.78 -42.07
C PRO A 50 10.66 -29.05 -41.22
N SER A 51 11.43 -30.10 -41.55
CA SER A 51 11.51 -31.32 -40.73
C SER A 51 12.17 -31.11 -39.36
N GLN A 52 12.91 -30.01 -39.16
CA GLN A 52 13.65 -29.73 -37.92
C GLN A 52 12.88 -28.81 -36.96
N TYR A 53 11.67 -28.37 -37.32
CA TYR A 53 10.89 -27.41 -36.52
C TYR A 53 10.65 -27.86 -35.08
N ALA A 54 10.46 -29.17 -34.85
CA ALA A 54 10.10 -29.74 -33.57
C ALA A 54 11.12 -29.39 -32.47
N ARG A 55 12.42 -29.47 -32.80
CA ARG A 55 13.50 -29.10 -31.87
C ARG A 55 13.40 -27.64 -31.46
N ARG A 56 13.11 -26.74 -32.41
CA ARG A 56 13.01 -25.31 -32.13
C ARG A 56 11.77 -24.97 -31.30
N VAL A 57 10.68 -25.70 -31.49
CA VAL A 57 9.48 -25.59 -30.64
C VAL A 57 9.73 -26.09 -29.21
N GLU A 58 10.55 -27.13 -29.03
CA GLU A 58 10.98 -27.58 -27.70
C GLU A 58 11.79 -26.52 -26.97
N ASP A 59 12.75 -25.88 -27.65
CA ASP A 59 13.55 -24.79 -27.09
C ASP A 59 12.66 -23.60 -26.66
N ILE A 60 11.70 -23.21 -27.51
CA ILE A 60 10.70 -22.18 -27.18
C ILE A 60 9.87 -22.59 -25.96
N SER A 61 9.46 -23.86 -25.88
CA SER A 61 8.68 -24.38 -24.75
C SER A 61 9.46 -24.32 -23.45
N LEU A 62 10.78 -24.53 -23.48
CA LEU A 62 11.64 -24.39 -22.31
C LEU A 62 11.70 -22.93 -21.83
N ILE A 63 11.83 -21.97 -22.75
CA ILE A 63 11.82 -20.54 -22.41
C ILE A 63 10.50 -20.14 -21.74
N PHE A 64 9.36 -20.63 -22.24
CA PHE A 64 8.06 -20.39 -21.62
C PHE A 64 7.94 -20.98 -20.21
N LYS A 65 8.47 -22.19 -19.98
CA LYS A 65 8.51 -22.78 -18.63
C LYS A 65 9.34 -21.90 -17.69
N ASN A 66 10.50 -21.44 -18.14
CA ASN A 66 11.37 -20.57 -17.35
C ASN A 66 10.68 -19.23 -17.01
N LEU A 67 10.05 -18.58 -17.98
CA LEU A 67 9.25 -17.37 -17.75
C LEU A 67 8.14 -17.60 -16.73
N HIS A 68 7.40 -18.70 -16.85
CA HIS A 68 6.32 -19.03 -15.93
C HIS A 68 6.84 -19.29 -14.51
N HIS A 69 7.95 -20.01 -14.35
CA HIS A 69 8.60 -20.21 -13.05
C HIS A 69 9.07 -18.90 -12.42
N LEU A 70 9.65 -18.01 -13.23
CA LEU A 70 10.05 -16.67 -12.77
C LEU A 70 8.80 -15.96 -12.22
N LEU A 71 7.74 -15.82 -13.03
CA LEU A 71 6.51 -15.12 -12.65
C LEU A 71 5.86 -15.70 -11.38
N ASN A 72 5.81 -17.03 -11.26
CA ASN A 72 5.30 -17.69 -10.08
C ASN A 72 6.15 -17.42 -8.83
N SER A 73 7.45 -17.22 -8.99
CA SER A 73 8.34 -16.83 -7.89
C SER A 73 8.10 -15.39 -7.42
N LEU A 74 7.56 -14.51 -8.27
CA LEU A 74 7.20 -13.13 -7.93
C LEU A 74 5.88 -13.02 -7.16
N HIS A 75 4.93 -13.92 -7.42
CA HIS A 75 3.58 -13.92 -6.83
C HIS A 75 3.55 -13.78 -5.30
N PRO A 76 4.36 -14.53 -4.53
CA PRO A 76 4.41 -14.41 -3.07
C PRO A 76 4.92 -13.04 -2.60
N HIS A 77 5.86 -12.42 -3.32
CA HIS A 77 6.38 -11.09 -2.99
C HIS A 77 5.32 -10.02 -3.20
N GLN A 78 4.57 -10.10 -4.31
CA GLN A 78 3.46 -9.19 -4.59
C GLN A 78 2.35 -9.31 -3.53
N ALA A 79 1.95 -10.53 -3.17
CA ALA A 79 0.93 -10.76 -2.14
C ALA A 79 1.35 -10.14 -0.79
N ARG A 80 2.63 -10.27 -0.41
CA ARG A 80 3.18 -9.63 0.79
C ARG A 80 3.15 -8.10 0.69
N ALA A 81 3.55 -7.52 -0.44
CA ALA A 81 3.51 -6.07 -0.64
C ALA A 81 2.07 -5.52 -0.56
N THR A 82 1.11 -6.21 -1.18
CA THR A 82 -0.32 -5.89 -1.08
C THR A 82 -0.81 -5.97 0.35
N LEU A 83 -0.44 -7.02 1.09
CA LEU A 83 -0.84 -7.18 2.49
C LEU A 83 -0.29 -6.05 3.37
N ILE A 84 0.99 -5.71 3.23
CA ILE A 84 1.62 -4.59 3.94
C ILE A 84 0.85 -3.30 3.66
N HIS A 85 0.60 -3.00 2.39
CA HIS A 85 -0.14 -1.80 1.99
C HIS A 85 -1.53 -1.72 2.63
N VAL A 86 -2.28 -2.82 2.63
CA VAL A 86 -3.60 -2.89 3.27
C VAL A 86 -3.51 -2.65 4.78
N LEU A 87 -2.54 -3.27 5.45
CA LEU A 87 -2.35 -3.10 6.89
C LEU A 87 -1.95 -1.67 7.26
N GLU A 88 -1.08 -1.04 6.48
CA GLU A 88 -0.73 0.38 6.66
C GLU A 88 -1.97 1.26 6.53
N LEU A 89 -2.82 1.01 5.53
CA LEU A 89 -4.06 1.76 5.33
C LEU A 89 -5.02 1.58 6.51
N GLN A 90 -5.12 0.36 7.06
CA GLN A 90 -5.93 0.09 8.26
C GLN A 90 -5.40 0.85 9.49
N ILE A 91 -4.09 0.87 9.69
CA ILE A 91 -3.46 1.63 10.79
C ILE A 91 -3.78 3.12 10.65
N GLN A 92 -3.64 3.68 9.45
CA GLN A 92 -3.94 5.10 9.20
C GLN A 92 -5.41 5.42 9.48
N ARG A 93 -6.34 4.59 8.99
CA ARG A 93 -7.79 4.77 9.27
C ARG A 93 -8.10 4.75 10.76
N ARG A 94 -7.50 3.83 11.52
CA ARG A 94 -7.70 3.74 12.97
C ARG A 94 -7.14 4.96 13.70
N LYS A 95 -5.97 5.46 13.30
CA LYS A 95 -5.40 6.70 13.85
C LYS A 95 -6.33 7.89 13.61
N GLN A 96 -6.84 8.03 12.38
CA GLN A 96 -7.77 9.09 12.04
C GLN A 96 -9.05 9.02 12.89
N ALA A 97 -9.64 7.83 13.04
CA ALA A 97 -10.83 7.66 13.88
C ALA A 97 -10.60 8.05 15.35
N VAL A 98 -9.44 7.71 15.92
CA VAL A 98 -9.07 8.11 17.28
C VAL A 98 -8.92 9.63 17.39
N ASP A 99 -8.30 10.27 16.40
CA ASP A 99 -8.13 11.72 16.39
C ASP A 99 -9.46 12.46 16.21
N ASP A 100 -10.37 11.91 15.40
CA ASP A 100 -11.73 12.43 15.23
C ASP A 100 -12.50 12.33 16.56
N ILE A 101 -12.45 11.18 17.26
CA ILE A 101 -13.08 10.99 18.58
C ILE A 101 -12.54 12.00 19.58
N LYS A 102 -11.22 12.21 19.65
CA LYS A 102 -10.61 13.22 20.54
C LYS A 102 -11.12 14.63 20.21
N ARG A 103 -11.26 14.94 18.92
CA ARG A 103 -11.76 16.24 18.46
C ARG A 103 -13.21 16.45 18.89
N TYR A 104 -14.08 15.45 18.70
CA TYR A 104 -15.47 15.50 19.17
C TYR A 104 -15.55 15.64 20.70
N PHE A 105 -14.71 14.92 21.45
CA PHE A 105 -14.67 15.04 22.90
C PHE A 105 -14.31 16.46 23.37
N ILE A 106 -13.32 17.08 22.74
CA ILE A 106 -12.92 18.47 23.04
C ILE A 106 -14.06 19.44 22.73
N LEU A 107 -14.69 19.31 21.55
CA LEU A 107 -15.82 20.16 21.14
C LEU A 107 -16.99 20.03 22.12
N PHE A 108 -17.38 18.79 22.45
CA PHE A 108 -18.45 18.52 23.40
C PHE A 108 -18.15 19.06 24.81
N SER A 109 -16.89 18.94 25.25
CA SER A 109 -16.46 19.48 26.55
C SER A 109 -16.51 21.01 26.59
N ALA A 110 -16.23 21.67 25.46
CA ALA A 110 -16.32 23.12 25.34
C ALA A 110 -17.79 23.59 25.34
N GLU A 111 -18.68 22.89 24.61
CA GLU A 111 -20.13 23.14 24.58
C GLU A 111 -20.73 23.09 26.00
N ARG A 112 -20.44 22.01 26.75
CA ARG A 112 -20.89 21.81 28.14
C ARG A 112 -20.46 22.95 29.06
N ARG A 113 -19.23 23.45 28.91
CA ARG A 113 -18.70 24.57 29.72
C ARG A 113 -19.43 25.88 29.43
N GLY A 114 -19.83 26.13 28.18
CA GLY A 114 -20.64 27.30 27.80
C GLY A 114 -22.10 27.24 28.30
N ALA A 115 -22.66 26.04 28.44
CA ALA A 115 -24.00 25.86 29.00
C ALA A 115 -24.05 26.10 30.53
N GLU A 116 -22.98 25.72 31.25
CA GLU A 116 -22.86 25.92 32.71
C GLU A 116 -22.67 27.39 33.09
N THR A 117 -21.98 28.20 32.27
CA THR A 117 -21.87 29.64 32.50
C THR A 117 -23.19 30.39 32.27
N SER A 118 -24.06 29.88 31.42
CA SER A 118 -25.38 30.47 31.13
C SER A 118 -26.43 30.17 32.22
N HIS A 119 -26.33 29.01 32.89
CA HIS A 119 -27.21 28.63 34.00
C HIS A 119 -26.75 29.15 35.37
N GLY A 120 -25.54 29.74 35.46
CA GLY A 120 -24.99 30.34 36.68
C GLY A 120 -25.39 31.79 36.96
N VAL A 121 -26.13 32.46 36.05
CA VAL A 121 -26.40 33.92 36.13
C VAL A 121 -27.83 34.24 36.65
N SER A 122 -28.56 33.29 37.22
CA SER A 122 -29.81 33.60 37.93
C SER A 122 -29.94 32.85 39.25
N ARG A 123 -29.19 33.31 40.25
CA ARG A 123 -29.55 33.16 41.67
C ARG A 123 -29.19 34.46 42.39
N ASN A 124 -30.01 35.49 42.19
CA ASN A 124 -30.11 36.59 43.14
C ASN A 124 -31.36 36.35 43.99
N PRO A 125 -31.25 35.99 45.29
CA PRO A 125 -32.39 36.01 46.18
C PRO A 125 -32.67 37.46 46.57
N GLY A 126 -33.53 38.13 45.79
CA GLY A 126 -33.93 39.53 45.99
C GLY A 126 -34.86 39.77 47.19
N TRP A 127 -34.66 39.09 48.33
CA TRP A 127 -35.49 39.27 49.54
C TRP A 127 -34.71 39.80 50.76
N ALA A 128 -33.41 40.09 50.65
CA ALA A 128 -32.58 40.49 51.78
C ALA A 128 -32.38 42.02 51.90
N VAL A 129 -33.43 42.84 51.79
CA VAL A 129 -33.43 44.21 52.34
C VAL A 129 -34.89 44.64 52.65
N GLU A 130 -35.22 44.70 53.94
CA GLU A 130 -36.29 45.44 54.63
C GLU A 130 -36.63 44.60 55.89
N HIS A 131 -36.26 44.98 57.11
CA HIS A 131 -36.73 46.15 57.81
C HIS A 131 -35.68 46.67 58.81
N GLY A 132 -35.43 47.97 58.76
CA GLY A 132 -35.01 48.73 59.93
C GLY A 132 -36.24 49.25 60.66
N LEU A 133 -36.32 48.97 61.95
CA LEU A 133 -36.78 49.83 63.05
C LEU A 133 -36.31 49.19 64.36
#